data_AF-A0A920NE93-F1
#
_entry.id   AF-A0A920NE93-F1
#
_cell.length_a   1.000
_cell.length_b   1.000
_cell.length_c   1.000
_cell.angle_alpha   90.00
_cell.angle_beta   90.00
_cell.angle_gamma   90.00
#
_symmetry.space_group_name_H-M   'P 1'
#
loop_
_entity.id
_entity.type
_entity.pdbx_description
1 polymer ?
#
loop_
_entity_poly.entity_id
_entity_poly.type
_entity_poly.pdbx_seq_one_letter_code
_entity_poly.pdbx_strand_id
1 'polypeptide(L)'
;MIRSENKIANDNLTFKTASLWGAQYESKTLKKDHDVVIIDTPPKIKSDARPSIEASDLVLIPMSPSHVDFWATEAIIDIAKKANKKIMIQINRANQRSKLIIKTNDYIKSLNVPSVETIIGNRQIYASSMGEGKTAIEKQRKGSAVDEIKKLSDQILSELN
;
A
#
# COMPACT_ATOMS: atom_id res chain seq x y z
N MET A 1 15.02 13.33 3.94
CA MET A 1 14.49 12.14 3.23
C MET A 1 15.39 11.94 2.02
N ILE A 2 16.01 10.77 1.88
CA ILE A 2 17.13 10.48 0.95
C ILE A 2 16.92 11.06 -0.46
N ARG A 3 15.69 11.05 -0.97
CA ARG A 3 15.34 11.63 -2.27
C ARG A 3 15.59 13.13 -2.37
N SER A 4 15.14 13.89 -1.37
CA SER A 4 15.36 15.35 -1.29
C SER A 4 16.83 15.69 -1.10
N GLU A 5 17.55 14.90 -0.30
CA GLU A 5 19.00 15.02 -0.10
C GLU A 5 19.76 14.80 -1.42
N ASN A 6 19.30 13.85 -2.23
CA ASN A 6 19.86 13.55 -3.55
C ASN A 6 19.34 14.44 -4.68
N LYS A 7 18.54 15.48 -4.38
CA LYS A 7 17.98 16.44 -5.35
C LYS A 7 17.26 15.78 -6.55
N ILE A 8 16.59 14.66 -6.31
CA ILE A 8 15.84 13.97 -7.36
C ILE A 8 14.53 14.72 -7.61
N ALA A 9 14.25 15.07 -8.87
CA ALA A 9 13.08 15.85 -9.28
C ALA A 9 11.75 15.19 -8.89
N ASN A 10 10.75 16.02 -8.57
CA ASN A 10 9.45 15.64 -8.02
C ASN A 10 8.32 16.48 -8.63
N ASP A 11 8.46 16.91 -9.88
CA ASP A 11 7.64 17.99 -10.45
C ASP A 11 6.13 17.68 -10.45
N ASN A 12 5.74 16.41 -10.32
CA ASN A 12 4.36 15.94 -10.23
C ASN A 12 3.99 15.30 -8.86
N LEU A 13 4.79 15.50 -7.81
CA LEU A 13 4.56 14.90 -6.48
C LEU A 13 4.56 15.97 -5.40
N THR A 14 3.43 16.10 -4.69
CA THR A 14 3.31 16.94 -3.50
C THR A 14 3.41 16.08 -2.24
N PHE A 15 4.29 16.47 -1.31
CA PHE A 15 4.42 15.83 0.00
C PHE A 15 3.85 16.72 1.10
N LYS A 16 2.98 16.12 1.93
CA LYS A 16 2.44 16.74 3.14
C LYS A 16 2.60 15.78 4.30
N THR A 17 3.08 16.28 5.43
CA THR A 17 3.09 15.54 6.69
C THR A 17 1.86 15.92 7.48
N ALA A 18 1.13 14.93 7.97
CA ALA A 18 -0.06 15.13 8.78
C ALA A 18 0.03 14.29 10.06
N SER A 19 -0.60 14.77 11.13
CA SER A 19 -0.98 13.89 12.23
C SER A 19 -2.06 12.91 11.76
N LEU A 20 -2.31 11.85 12.52
CA LEU A 20 -3.36 10.86 12.21
C LEU A 20 -4.75 11.52 12.00
N TRP A 21 -5.07 12.52 12.82
CA TRP A 21 -6.30 13.31 12.68
C TRP A 21 -6.23 14.32 11.53
N GLY A 22 -5.05 14.87 11.25
CA GLY A 22 -4.83 15.79 10.14
C GLY A 22 -4.91 15.14 8.77
N ALA A 23 -4.73 13.82 8.67
CA ALA A 23 -4.75 13.10 7.39
C ALA A 23 -6.04 13.31 6.60
N GLN A 24 -7.18 13.38 7.29
CA GLN A 24 -8.48 13.65 6.65
C GLN A 24 -8.57 15.08 6.08
N TYR A 25 -7.98 16.07 6.76
CA TYR A 25 -7.98 17.46 6.32
C TYR A 25 -7.01 17.67 5.15
N GLU A 26 -5.78 17.17 5.28
CA GLU A 26 -4.75 17.30 4.24
C GLU A 26 -5.16 16.56 2.96
N SER A 27 -5.71 15.34 3.07
CA SER A 27 -6.20 14.59 1.89
C SER A 27 -7.33 15.31 1.16
N LYS A 28 -8.29 15.93 1.88
CA LYS A 28 -9.34 16.76 1.27
C LYS A 28 -8.79 17.98 0.54
N THR A 29 -7.69 18.55 1.03
CA THR A 29 -7.04 19.68 0.38
C THR A 29 -6.34 19.23 -0.89
N LEU A 30 -5.55 18.16 -0.84
CA LEU A 30 -4.82 17.60 -1.98
C LEU A 30 -5.74 17.04 -3.07
N LYS A 31 -6.93 16.52 -2.72
CA LYS A 31 -7.92 16.04 -3.69
C LYS A 31 -8.42 17.13 -4.66
N LYS A 32 -8.17 18.42 -4.39
CA LYS A 32 -8.64 19.52 -5.25
C LYS A 32 -7.80 19.69 -6.52
N ASP A 33 -6.53 19.29 -6.47
CA ASP A 33 -5.52 19.56 -7.49
C ASP A 33 -4.65 18.33 -7.82
N HIS A 34 -5.01 17.15 -7.31
CA HIS A 34 -4.34 15.88 -7.61
C HIS A 34 -5.35 14.80 -8.01
N ASP A 35 -4.99 14.00 -9.01
CA ASP A 35 -5.80 12.86 -9.46
C ASP A 35 -5.82 11.72 -8.43
N VAL A 36 -4.70 11.52 -7.72
CA VAL A 36 -4.52 10.45 -6.73
C VAL A 36 -3.85 10.99 -5.49
N VAL A 37 -4.41 10.68 -4.32
CA VAL A 37 -3.84 11.00 -3.01
C VAL A 37 -3.52 9.70 -2.27
N ILE A 38 -2.25 9.49 -1.94
CA ILE A 38 -1.80 8.34 -1.15
C ILE A 38 -1.63 8.77 0.31
N ILE A 39 -2.36 8.12 1.22
CA ILE A 39 -2.21 8.32 2.66
C ILE A 39 -1.36 7.18 3.21
N ASP A 40 -0.08 7.46 3.49
CA ASP A 40 0.81 6.51 4.18
C ASP A 40 0.67 6.68 5.69
N THR A 41 0.38 5.59 6.39
CA THR A 41 0.11 5.62 7.83
C THR A 41 1.16 4.83 8.61
N PRO A 42 1.58 5.30 9.81
CA PRO A 42 2.42 4.50 10.70
C PRO A 42 1.81 3.12 10.99
N PRO A 43 2.64 2.11 11.33
CA PRO A 43 2.15 0.78 11.67
C PRO A 43 1.37 0.82 13.00
N LYS A 44 0.04 0.88 12.96
CA LYS A 44 -0.81 0.90 14.17
C LYS A 44 -2.14 0.17 13.95
N ILE A 45 -2.42 -0.80 14.82
CA ILE A 45 -3.56 -1.74 14.76
C ILE A 45 -4.78 -1.22 15.55
N LYS A 46 -4.97 0.10 15.71
CA LYS A 46 -6.02 0.68 16.58
C LYS A 46 -6.75 1.88 15.95
N SER A 47 -7.59 2.54 16.74
CA SER A 47 -8.43 3.71 16.41
C SER A 47 -7.74 4.82 15.63
N ASP A 48 -6.43 4.94 15.80
CA ASP A 48 -5.55 5.91 15.14
C ASP A 48 -5.64 5.89 13.61
N ALA A 49 -5.91 4.75 12.98
CA ALA A 49 -6.01 4.62 11.53
C ALA A 49 -7.37 5.06 10.96
N ARG A 50 -8.40 5.22 11.83
CA ARG A 50 -9.78 5.49 11.41
C ARG A 50 -9.93 6.75 10.56
N PRO A 51 -9.34 7.91 10.90
CA PRO A 51 -9.49 9.12 10.07
C PRO A 51 -8.93 8.94 8.66
N SER A 52 -7.79 8.25 8.52
CA SER A 52 -7.21 7.93 7.21
C SER A 52 -8.11 6.99 6.41
N ILE A 53 -8.63 5.93 7.04
CA ILE A 53 -9.56 4.98 6.42
C ILE A 53 -10.83 5.70 5.95
N GLU A 54 -11.41 6.56 6.79
CA GLU A 54 -12.63 7.31 6.46
C GLU A 54 -12.42 8.32 5.31
N ALA A 55 -11.20 8.84 5.14
CA ALA A 55 -10.85 9.76 4.07
C ALA A 55 -10.60 9.08 2.71
N SER A 56 -10.25 7.80 2.72
CA SER A 56 -9.89 7.03 1.53
C SER A 56 -11.11 6.53 0.76
N ASP A 57 -10.95 6.40 -0.56
CA ASP A 57 -11.91 5.74 -1.45
C ASP A 57 -11.63 4.22 -1.55
N LEU A 58 -10.35 3.85 -1.37
CA LEU A 58 -9.85 2.48 -1.31
C LEU A 58 -8.83 2.34 -0.17
N VAL A 59 -8.95 1.28 0.62
CA VAL A 59 -7.98 0.87 1.64
C VAL A 59 -7.17 -0.32 1.12
N LEU A 60 -5.91 -0.07 0.76
CA LEU A 60 -4.96 -1.12 0.39
C LEU A 60 -4.24 -1.63 1.64
N ILE A 61 -4.35 -2.92 1.94
CA ILE A 61 -3.73 -3.55 3.11
C ILE A 61 -2.56 -4.42 2.65
N PRO A 62 -1.30 -3.96 2.79
CA PRO A 62 -0.14 -4.79 2.53
C PRO A 62 0.01 -5.85 3.63
N MET A 63 0.10 -7.11 3.26
CA MET A 63 0.20 -8.26 4.18
C MET A 63 1.30 -9.20 3.72
N SER A 64 2.25 -9.57 4.58
CA SER A 64 3.18 -10.65 4.24
C SER A 64 2.60 -12.03 4.57
N PRO A 65 3.11 -13.13 3.98
CA PRO A 65 2.69 -14.50 4.31
C PRO A 65 3.08 -14.94 5.74
N SER A 66 2.53 -14.29 6.77
CA SER A 66 2.84 -14.51 8.19
C SER A 66 1.58 -14.39 9.07
N HIS A 67 1.48 -15.23 10.11
CA HIS A 67 0.33 -15.21 11.03
C HIS A 67 0.19 -13.90 11.80
N VAL A 68 1.30 -13.20 12.04
CA VAL A 68 1.28 -11.90 12.73
C VAL A 68 0.56 -10.86 11.89
N ASP A 69 0.80 -10.83 10.58
CA ASP A 69 0.13 -9.89 9.69
C ASP A 69 -1.36 -10.23 9.50
N PHE A 70 -1.73 -11.51 9.63
CA PHE A 70 -3.12 -11.95 9.53
C PHE A 70 -3.96 -11.27 10.63
N TRP A 71 -3.52 -11.38 11.89
CA TRP A 71 -4.19 -10.73 13.02
C TRP A 71 -4.23 -9.20 12.92
N ALA A 72 -3.16 -8.58 12.42
CA ALA A 72 -3.12 -7.14 12.22
C ALA A 72 -4.11 -6.67 11.14
N THR A 73 -4.32 -7.50 10.11
CA THR A 73 -5.18 -7.20 8.96
C THR A 73 -6.66 -7.24 9.32
N GLU A 74 -7.11 -8.18 10.16
CA GLU A 74 -8.52 -8.27 10.59
C GLU A 74 -9.04 -6.99 11.24
N ALA A 75 -8.26 -6.39 12.15
CA ALA A 75 -8.67 -5.16 12.83
C ALA A 75 -8.87 -3.98 11.84
N ILE A 76 -8.02 -3.87 10.82
CA ILE A 76 -8.14 -2.84 9.78
C ILE A 76 -9.35 -3.11 8.88
N ILE A 77 -9.58 -4.38 8.51
CA ILE A 77 -10.74 -4.79 7.71
C ILE A 77 -12.03 -4.43 8.44
N ASP A 78 -12.12 -4.71 9.73
CA ASP A 78 -13.31 -4.40 10.53
C ASP A 78 -13.61 -2.91 10.58
N ILE A 79 -12.57 -2.07 10.76
CA ILE A 79 -12.72 -0.61 10.76
C ILE A 79 -13.17 -0.13 9.37
N ALA A 80 -12.56 -0.64 8.30
CA ALA A 80 -12.88 -0.24 6.94
C ALA A 80 -14.29 -0.71 6.50
N LYS A 81 -14.70 -1.93 6.86
CA LYS A 81 -16.07 -2.44 6.65
C LYS A 81 -17.10 -1.57 7.37
N LYS A 82 -16.85 -1.21 8.64
CA LYS A 82 -17.73 -0.31 9.42
C LYS A 82 -17.81 1.10 8.83
N ALA A 83 -16.73 1.57 8.21
CA ALA A 83 -16.68 2.84 7.50
C ALA A 83 -17.22 2.76 6.05
N ASN A 84 -17.76 1.61 5.63
CA ASN A 84 -18.24 1.33 4.28
C ASN A 84 -17.20 1.67 3.19
N LYS A 85 -15.95 1.30 3.41
CA LYS A 85 -14.84 1.55 2.49
C LYS A 85 -14.52 0.31 1.68
N LYS A 86 -14.09 0.54 0.43
CA LYS A 86 -13.54 -0.50 -0.43
C LYS A 86 -12.21 -0.97 0.15
N ILE A 87 -11.98 -2.27 0.17
CA ILE A 87 -10.79 -2.89 0.77
C ILE A 87 -10.15 -3.80 -0.27
N MET A 88 -8.83 -3.78 -0.33
CA MET A 88 -8.06 -4.72 -1.13
C MET A 88 -6.81 -5.14 -0.39
N ILE A 89 -6.55 -6.45 -0.39
CA ILE A 89 -5.36 -7.01 0.23
C ILE A 89 -4.25 -7.17 -0.81
N GLN A 90 -3.03 -6.76 -0.46
CA GLN A 90 -1.84 -6.89 -1.29
C GLN A 90 -0.85 -7.83 -0.61
N ILE A 91 -0.59 -9.02 -1.19
CA ILE A 91 0.40 -9.94 -0.64
C ILE A 91 1.81 -9.40 -0.89
N ASN A 92 2.43 -8.84 0.15
CA ASN A 92 3.70 -8.15 0.10
C ASN A 92 4.86 -9.01 0.61
N ARG A 93 6.09 -8.69 0.18
CA ARG A 93 7.34 -9.33 0.65
C ARG A 93 7.28 -10.86 0.64
N ALA A 94 6.61 -11.44 -0.35
CA ALA A 94 6.42 -12.88 -0.41
C ALA A 94 7.65 -13.60 -0.99
N ASN A 95 7.99 -14.73 -0.41
CA ASN A 95 8.89 -15.69 -1.04
C ASN A 95 8.04 -16.60 -1.95
N GLN A 96 8.06 -16.34 -3.27
CA GLN A 96 7.17 -16.96 -4.28
C GLN A 96 7.09 -18.50 -4.23
N ARG A 97 8.10 -19.20 -3.68
CA ARG A 97 8.15 -20.67 -3.57
C ARG A 97 7.58 -21.22 -2.26
N SER A 98 6.96 -20.39 -1.44
CA SER A 98 6.53 -20.76 -0.09
C SER A 98 5.16 -21.44 -0.09
N LYS A 99 5.06 -22.60 0.57
CA LYS A 99 3.77 -23.22 0.94
C LYS A 99 2.86 -22.27 1.75
N LEU A 100 3.42 -21.24 2.39
CA LEU A 100 2.65 -20.22 3.11
C LEU A 100 1.77 -19.36 2.20
N ILE A 101 2.10 -19.22 0.91
CA ILE A 101 1.27 -18.42 -0.02
C ILE A 101 -0.12 -19.04 -0.19
N ILE A 102 -0.19 -20.38 -0.29
CA ILE A 102 -1.48 -21.09 -0.39
C ILE A 102 -2.31 -20.80 0.87
N LYS A 103 -1.72 -20.98 2.06
CA LYS A 103 -2.39 -20.67 3.33
C LYS A 103 -2.82 -19.21 3.44
N THR A 104 -2.01 -18.29 2.92
CA THR A 104 -2.31 -16.85 2.91
C THR A 104 -3.52 -16.56 2.02
N ASN A 105 -3.57 -17.16 0.82
CA ASN A 105 -4.72 -17.03 -0.07
C ASN A 105 -5.99 -17.64 0.53
N ASP A 106 -5.90 -18.81 1.17
CA ASP A 106 -7.05 -19.44 1.82
C ASP A 106 -7.57 -18.58 2.99
N TYR A 107 -6.66 -18.00 3.76
CA TYR A 107 -7.00 -17.07 4.82
C TYR A 107 -7.67 -15.80 4.28
N ILE A 108 -7.10 -15.16 3.25
CA ILE A 108 -7.70 -14.00 2.56
C ILE A 108 -9.13 -14.30 2.10
N LYS A 109 -9.33 -15.47 1.47
CA LYS A 109 -10.67 -15.93 1.07
C LYS A 109 -11.62 -16.04 2.26
N SER A 110 -11.15 -16.56 3.40
CA SER A 110 -11.99 -16.65 4.62
C SER A 110 -12.40 -15.29 5.19
N LEU A 111 -11.64 -14.22 4.93
CA LEU A 111 -12.00 -12.86 5.35
C LEU A 111 -13.09 -12.22 4.48
N ASN A 112 -13.41 -12.84 3.34
CA ASN A 112 -14.33 -12.34 2.32
C ASN A 112 -13.96 -10.91 1.87
N VAL A 113 -12.68 -10.72 1.53
CA VAL A 113 -12.11 -9.46 1.04
C VAL A 113 -11.34 -9.71 -0.25
N PRO A 114 -11.47 -8.86 -1.28
CA PRO A 114 -10.68 -8.98 -2.51
C PRO A 114 -9.17 -8.86 -2.25
N SER A 115 -8.37 -9.58 -3.04
CA SER A 115 -6.92 -9.41 -3.08
C SER A 115 -6.43 -9.06 -4.47
N VAL A 116 -5.35 -8.30 -4.54
CA VAL A 116 -4.58 -8.08 -5.76
C VAL A 116 -4.07 -9.44 -6.26
N GLU A 117 -4.20 -9.71 -7.56
CA GLU A 117 -3.67 -10.95 -8.16
C GLU A 117 -2.13 -10.97 -8.13
N THR A 118 -1.53 -9.79 -8.23
CA THR A 118 -0.09 -9.62 -8.24
C THR A 118 0.50 -9.70 -6.84
N ILE A 119 1.39 -10.69 -6.66
CA ILE A 119 2.20 -10.85 -5.46
C ILE A 119 3.48 -10.02 -5.60
N ILE A 120 3.74 -9.15 -4.61
CA ILE A 120 5.02 -8.43 -4.53
C ILE A 120 6.06 -9.33 -3.85
N GLY A 121 7.12 -9.65 -4.58
CA GLY A 121 8.18 -10.52 -4.09
C GLY A 121 9.08 -9.87 -3.04
N ASN A 122 9.68 -10.67 -2.17
CA ASN A 122 10.79 -10.20 -1.33
C ASN A 122 12.06 -10.04 -2.17
N ARG A 123 12.38 -8.80 -2.58
CA ARG A 123 13.43 -8.51 -3.56
C ARG A 123 14.43 -7.49 -3.01
N GLN A 124 15.72 -7.75 -3.21
CA GLN A 124 16.80 -6.84 -2.79
C GLN A 124 16.70 -5.45 -3.45
N ILE A 125 16.10 -5.37 -4.65
CA ILE A 125 16.03 -4.10 -5.38
C ILE A 125 15.27 -3.02 -4.61
N TYR A 126 14.21 -3.38 -3.87
CA TYR A 126 13.44 -2.42 -3.05
C TYR A 126 14.32 -1.76 -1.98
N ALA A 127 15.11 -2.55 -1.25
CA ALA A 127 16.04 -2.02 -0.24
C ALA A 127 17.16 -1.19 -0.89
N SER A 128 17.73 -1.69 -1.98
CA SER A 128 18.85 -1.03 -2.66
C SER A 128 18.44 0.27 -3.36
N SER A 129 17.21 0.41 -3.84
CA SER A 129 16.72 1.65 -4.49
C SER A 129 16.34 2.68 -3.44
N MET A 130 15.74 2.24 -2.33
CA MET A 130 15.40 3.12 -1.21
C MET A 130 16.62 3.84 -0.65
N GLY A 131 17.76 3.15 -0.52
CA GLY A 131 19.04 3.76 -0.09
C GLY A 131 19.57 4.86 -1.02
N GLU A 132 19.08 4.93 -2.27
CA GLU A 132 19.41 5.98 -3.25
C GLU A 132 18.30 7.04 -3.37
N GLY A 133 17.20 6.92 -2.63
CA GLY A 133 16.03 7.81 -2.78
C GLY A 133 15.21 7.53 -4.05
N LYS A 134 15.39 6.34 -4.65
CA LYS A 134 14.73 5.89 -5.87
C LYS A 134 13.74 4.76 -5.58
N THR A 135 12.75 4.65 -6.44
CA THR A 135 11.88 3.47 -6.56
C THR A 135 12.59 2.35 -7.32
N ALA A 136 12.07 1.13 -7.23
CA ALA A 136 12.57 0.01 -8.02
C ALA A 136 12.47 0.28 -9.54
N ILE A 137 11.45 1.02 -9.98
CA ILE A 137 11.21 1.38 -11.38
C ILE A 137 12.21 2.44 -11.87
N GLU A 138 12.63 3.36 -11.01
CA GLU A 138 13.69 4.33 -11.34
C GLU A 138 15.07 3.66 -11.38
N LYS A 139 15.30 2.62 -10.58
CA LYS A 139 16.59 1.91 -10.53
C LYS A 139 16.79 0.93 -11.70
N GLN A 140 15.72 0.31 -12.20
CA GLN A 140 15.80 -0.59 -13.37
C GLN A 140 14.59 -0.42 -14.30
N ARG A 141 14.82 -0.51 -15.62
CA ARG A 141 13.76 -0.35 -16.63
C ARG A 141 12.86 -1.59 -16.81
N LYS A 142 13.38 -2.78 -16.48
CA LYS A 142 12.71 -4.08 -16.68
C LYS A 142 13.02 -5.02 -15.52
N GLY A 143 12.20 -6.07 -15.37
CA GLY A 143 12.40 -7.12 -14.39
C GLY A 143 11.18 -7.26 -13.48
N SER A 144 11.13 -8.38 -12.75
CA SER A 144 9.90 -8.76 -12.03
C SER A 144 9.38 -7.71 -11.07
N ALA A 145 10.24 -6.95 -10.37
CA ALA A 145 9.78 -5.86 -9.48
C ALA A 145 9.07 -4.73 -10.25
N VAL A 146 9.53 -4.42 -11.48
CA VAL A 146 8.89 -3.41 -12.32
C VAL A 146 7.53 -3.91 -12.80
N ASP A 147 7.48 -5.16 -13.26
CA ASP A 147 6.24 -5.78 -13.76
C ASP A 147 5.20 -5.92 -12.64
N GLU A 148 5.65 -6.32 -11.45
CA GLU A 148 4.85 -6.42 -10.24
C GLU A 148 4.22 -5.08 -9.83
N ILE A 149 5.03 -4.02 -9.72
CA ILE A 149 4.51 -2.70 -9.33
C ILE A 149 3.59 -2.12 -10.41
N LYS A 150 3.90 -2.29 -11.70
CA LYS A 150 3.00 -1.83 -12.78
C LYS A 150 1.63 -2.50 -12.70
N LYS A 151 1.59 -3.82 -12.60
CA LYS A 151 0.32 -4.56 -12.48
C LYS A 151 -0.46 -4.19 -11.24
N LEU A 152 0.22 -3.99 -10.10
CA LEU A 152 -0.41 -3.51 -8.88
C LEU A 152 -1.04 -2.11 -9.10
N SER A 153 -0.29 -1.19 -9.70
CA SER A 153 -0.79 0.17 -10.00
C SER A 153 -2.00 0.14 -10.94
N ASP A 154 -1.96 -0.67 -12.00
CA ASP A 154 -3.06 -0.81 -12.97
C ASP A 154 -4.33 -1.34 -12.29
N GLN A 155 -4.19 -2.36 -11.42
CA GLN A 155 -5.31 -2.91 -10.67
C GLN A 155 -5.88 -1.90 -9.66
N ILE A 156 -5.03 -1.14 -8.95
CA ILE A 156 -5.49 -0.09 -8.03
C ILE A 156 -6.28 0.98 -8.79
N LEU A 157 -5.78 1.45 -9.95
CA LEU A 157 -6.48 2.45 -10.75
C LEU A 157 -7.82 1.94 -11.28
N SER A 158 -7.89 0.69 -11.73
CA SER A 158 -9.15 0.07 -12.15
C SER A 158 -10.19 0.01 -11.03
N GLU A 159 -9.77 0.01 -9.77
CA GLU A 159 -10.65 -0.10 -8.60
C GLU A 159 -11.05 1.27 -8.05
N LEU A 160 -10.39 2.35 -8.48
CA LEU A 160 -10.73 3.74 -8.14
C LEU A 160 -11.65 4.41 -9.17
N ASN A 161 -11.75 3.85 -10.38
CA ASN A 161 -12.66 4.26 -11.45
C ASN A 161 -14.03 3.58 -11.32
#